data_AF-N1UJA0-F1
#
_entry.id   AF-N1UJA0-F1
#
_cell.length_a   1.000
_cell.length_b   1.000
_cell.length_c   1.000
_cell.angle_alpha   90.00
_cell.angle_beta   90.00
_cell.angle_gamma   90.00
#
_symmetry.space_group_name_H-M   'P 1'
#
loop_
_entity.id
_entity.type
_entity.pdbx_description
1 polymer ?
#
loop_
_entity_poly.entity_id
_entity_poly.type
_entity_poly.pdbx_seq_one_letter_code
_entity_poly.pdbx_strand_id
1 'polypeptide(L)'
;MNDLSQRERKFFIDRYLRSLNLYPTTRNFFRDLTDLLQKENSFSLENKETWFWKSTSSDLYLIPKNSPCLREFRFEPKEMVLKWNGNQKKIPPDLIPDLCPAGAKIRKNGMSIEISEILRQKEIPVPVRKMLPILRGERKVDVICLSLWDPKIGDIVADREVEILPDFQEPGV
;
A
#
# COMPACT_ATOMS: atom_id res chain seq x y z
N MET A 1 9.34 -22.28 -6.75
CA MET A 1 7.98 -22.89 -6.78
C MET A 1 7.71 -23.76 -8.01
N ASN A 2 8.57 -23.76 -9.05
CA ASN A 2 8.30 -24.54 -10.26
C ASN A 2 8.45 -26.06 -10.08
N ASP A 3 9.22 -26.51 -9.09
CA ASP A 3 9.49 -27.94 -8.86
C ASP A 3 8.41 -28.67 -8.06
N LEU A 4 7.39 -27.96 -7.55
CA LEU A 4 6.31 -28.56 -6.78
C LEU A 4 5.17 -29.04 -7.68
N SER A 5 4.66 -30.24 -7.42
CA SER A 5 3.42 -30.73 -8.02
C SER A 5 2.22 -29.86 -7.62
N GLN A 6 1.14 -29.91 -8.41
CA GLN A 6 -0.09 -29.18 -8.09
C GLN A 6 -0.67 -29.54 -6.72
N ARG A 7 -0.54 -30.81 -6.31
CA ARG A 7 -0.99 -31.29 -5.01
C ARG A 7 -0.19 -30.67 -3.87
N GLU A 8 1.12 -30.57 -4.01
CA GLU A 8 2.00 -29.96 -3.01
C GLU A 8 1.77 -28.46 -2.91
N ARG A 9 1.63 -27.76 -4.05
CA ARG A 9 1.28 -26.33 -4.07
C ARG A 9 -0.03 -26.07 -3.33
N LYS A 10 -1.08 -26.86 -3.63
CA LYS A 10 -2.36 -26.76 -2.92
C LYS A 10 -2.19 -27.00 -1.43
N PHE A 11 -1.43 -28.02 -1.04
CA PHE A 11 -1.15 -28.34 0.35
C PHE A 11 -0.50 -27.16 1.08
N PHE A 12 0.51 -26.51 0.49
CA PHE A 12 1.16 -25.34 1.10
C PHE A 12 0.22 -24.16 1.24
N ILE A 13 -0.54 -23.82 0.19
CA ILE A 13 -1.50 -22.72 0.25
C ILE A 13 -2.58 -22.98 1.31
N ASP A 14 -3.17 -24.17 1.31
CA ASP A 14 -4.19 -24.55 2.30
C ASP A 14 -3.62 -24.55 3.72
N ARG A 15 -2.38 -25.02 3.91
CA ARG A 15 -1.71 -25.01 5.22
C ARG A 15 -1.46 -23.59 5.69
N TYR A 16 -1.04 -22.70 4.80
CA TYR A 16 -0.85 -21.29 5.11
C TYR A 16 -2.17 -20.61 5.51
N LEU A 17 -3.25 -20.81 4.72
CA LEU A 17 -4.58 -20.30 5.05
C LEU A 17 -5.05 -20.78 6.43
N ARG A 18 -4.88 -22.08 6.75
CA ARG A 18 -5.21 -22.62 8.07
C ARG A 18 -4.41 -21.99 9.20
N SER A 19 -3.12 -21.67 8.98
CA SER A 19 -2.31 -20.96 9.98
C SER A 19 -2.81 -19.55 10.29
N LEU A 20 -3.57 -18.96 9.37
CA LEU A 20 -4.26 -17.68 9.53
C LEU A 20 -5.73 -17.84 9.99
N ASN A 21 -6.14 -19.05 10.39
CA ASN A 21 -7.53 -19.40 10.71
C ASN A 21 -8.53 -19.17 9.57
N LEU A 22 -8.10 -19.37 8.32
CA LEU A 22 -8.92 -19.25 7.11
C LEU A 22 -9.27 -20.61 6.51
N TYR A 23 -10.38 -20.69 5.78
CA TYR A 23 -10.74 -21.93 5.08
C TYR A 23 -9.78 -22.27 3.94
N PRO A 24 -9.45 -23.57 3.74
CA PRO A 24 -8.66 -24.01 2.60
C PRO A 24 -9.38 -23.73 1.28
N THR A 25 -8.61 -23.66 0.20
CA THR A 25 -9.14 -23.42 -1.14
C THR A 25 -9.99 -24.58 -1.64
N THR A 26 -11.09 -24.30 -2.34
CA THR A 26 -11.82 -25.33 -3.09
C THR A 26 -10.99 -25.77 -4.29
N ARG A 27 -11.29 -26.96 -4.84
CA ARG A 27 -10.57 -27.48 -6.02
C ARG A 27 -10.67 -26.53 -7.21
N ASN A 28 -11.85 -25.97 -7.46
CA ASN A 28 -12.09 -25.04 -8.57
C ASN A 28 -11.31 -23.75 -8.36
N PHE A 29 -11.41 -23.15 -7.16
CA PHE A 29 -10.68 -21.92 -6.85
C PHE A 29 -9.17 -22.10 -6.97
N PHE A 30 -8.63 -23.23 -6.50
CA PHE A 30 -7.20 -23.52 -6.61
C PHE A 30 -6.74 -23.67 -8.07
N ARG A 31 -7.57 -24.28 -8.93
CA ARG A 31 -7.28 -24.36 -10.37
C ARG A 31 -7.23 -22.96 -10.96
N ASP A 32 -8.25 -22.13 -10.72
CA ASP A 32 -8.32 -20.78 -11.26
C ASP A 32 -7.14 -19.91 -10.78
N LEU A 33 -6.75 -20.04 -9.50
CA LEU A 33 -5.56 -19.40 -8.94
C LEU A 33 -4.28 -19.87 -9.65
N THR A 34 -4.15 -21.17 -9.91
CA THR A 34 -2.98 -21.74 -10.58
C THR A 34 -2.87 -21.27 -12.03
N ASP A 35 -4.00 -21.25 -12.75
CA ASP A 35 -4.07 -20.77 -14.13
C ASP A 35 -3.67 -19.28 -14.23
N LEU A 36 -3.98 -18.49 -13.20
CA LEU A 36 -3.51 -17.10 -13.08
C LEU A 36 -2.02 -17.02 -12.70
N LEU A 37 -1.53 -17.87 -11.81
CA LEU A 37 -0.11 -17.91 -11.43
C LEU A 37 0.81 -18.33 -12.58
N GLN A 38 0.30 -19.09 -13.55
CA GLN A 38 1.03 -19.43 -14.78
C GLN A 38 1.12 -18.26 -15.76
N LYS A 39 0.23 -17.27 -15.63
CA LYS A 39 0.29 -16.04 -16.44
C LYS A 39 1.25 -15.08 -15.75
N GLU A 40 2.24 -14.56 -16.48
CA GLU A 40 3.22 -13.59 -15.94
C GLU A 40 2.64 -12.17 -15.75
N ASN A 41 1.32 -12.05 -15.63
CA ASN A 41 0.61 -10.79 -15.49
C ASN A 41 0.14 -10.58 -14.06
N SER A 42 -0.05 -9.32 -13.67
CA SER A 42 -0.69 -9.01 -12.39
C SER A 42 -2.13 -9.53 -12.35
N PHE A 43 -2.55 -10.08 -11.21
CA PHE A 43 -3.93 -10.50 -11.02
C PHE A 43 -4.44 -10.22 -9.61
N SER A 44 -5.77 -10.21 -9.50
CA SER A 44 -6.50 -10.18 -8.24
C SER A 44 -7.62 -11.23 -8.33
N LEU A 45 -7.66 -12.13 -7.35
CA LEU A 45 -8.69 -13.15 -7.18
C LEU A 45 -9.15 -13.12 -5.73
N GLU A 46 -10.41 -13.38 -5.45
CA GLU A 46 -10.89 -13.42 -4.06
C GLU A 46 -11.86 -14.57 -3.83
N ASN A 47 -11.80 -15.11 -2.63
CA ASN A 47 -12.86 -15.98 -2.11
C ASN A 47 -13.64 -15.22 -1.02
N LYS A 48 -14.49 -15.93 -0.27
CA LYS A 48 -15.31 -15.32 0.79
C LYS A 48 -14.49 -14.61 1.87
N GLU A 49 -13.26 -15.04 2.14
CA GLU A 49 -12.49 -14.62 3.31
C GLU A 49 -11.13 -14.00 2.98
N THR A 50 -10.61 -14.18 1.78
CA THR A 50 -9.22 -13.85 1.43
C THR A 50 -9.11 -13.28 0.03
N TRP A 51 -8.32 -12.22 -0.10
CA TRP A 51 -7.81 -11.70 -1.35
C TRP A 51 -6.48 -12.36 -1.70
N PHE A 52 -6.36 -12.78 -2.95
CA PHE A 52 -5.18 -13.33 -3.58
C PHE A 52 -4.71 -12.31 -4.61
N TRP A 53 -3.57 -11.69 -4.39
CA TRP A 53 -3.07 -10.65 -5.27
C TRP A 53 -1.61 -10.88 -5.60
N LYS A 54 -1.23 -10.69 -6.85
CA LYS A 54 0.15 -10.76 -7.29
C LYS A 54 0.40 -9.69 -8.36
N SER A 55 1.49 -8.95 -8.22
CA SER A 55 2.10 -8.16 -9.29
C SER A 55 2.92 -9.07 -10.22
N THR A 56 3.30 -8.59 -11.40
CA THR A 56 4.16 -9.34 -12.33
C THR A 56 5.42 -9.87 -11.63
N SER A 57 6.13 -9.03 -10.88
CA SER A 57 7.39 -9.38 -10.20
C SER A 57 7.26 -9.79 -8.73
N SER A 58 6.12 -9.54 -8.07
CA SER A 58 5.97 -9.78 -6.63
C SER A 58 5.65 -11.23 -6.27
N ASP A 59 5.81 -11.58 -5.00
CA ASP A 59 5.19 -12.77 -4.45
C ASP A 59 3.66 -12.70 -4.45
N LEU A 60 3.01 -13.85 -4.24
CA LEU A 60 1.57 -13.94 -4.04
C LEU A 60 1.21 -13.43 -2.63
N TYR A 61 0.49 -12.33 -2.56
CA TYR A 61 -0.12 -11.83 -1.35
C TYR A 61 -1.42 -12.56 -1.05
N LEU A 62 -1.54 -13.00 0.20
CA LEU A 62 -2.77 -13.53 0.78
C LEU A 62 -3.24 -12.58 1.87
N ILE A 63 -4.29 -11.82 1.59
CA ILE A 63 -4.79 -10.77 2.48
C ILE A 63 -6.16 -11.20 3.00
N PRO A 64 -6.27 -11.61 4.27
CA PRO A 64 -7.55 -11.88 4.90
C PRO A 64 -8.47 -10.65 4.82
N LYS A 65 -9.74 -10.83 4.50
CA LYS A 65 -10.73 -9.73 4.41
C LYS A 65 -11.00 -9.06 5.76
N ASN A 66 -10.72 -9.76 6.85
CA ASN A 66 -10.78 -9.21 8.21
C ASN A 66 -9.48 -8.50 8.64
N SER A 67 -8.46 -8.46 7.78
CA SER A 67 -7.14 -7.90 8.08
C SER A 67 -7.23 -6.41 8.48
N PRO A 68 -6.43 -5.96 9.45
CA PRO A 68 -6.34 -4.56 9.83
C PRO A 68 -5.97 -3.60 8.68
N CYS A 69 -5.22 -4.04 7.67
CA CYS A 69 -4.88 -3.22 6.50
C CYS A 69 -6.07 -2.90 5.58
N LEU A 70 -7.22 -3.58 5.76
CA LEU A 70 -8.43 -3.32 4.99
C LEU A 70 -9.44 -2.47 5.77
N ARG A 71 -9.05 -1.96 6.94
CA ARG A 71 -9.85 -1.04 7.75
C ARG A 71 -9.29 0.37 7.64
N GLU A 72 -10.12 1.35 7.93
CA GLU A 72 -9.68 2.73 8.03
C GLU A 72 -8.65 2.91 9.16
N PHE A 73 -7.76 3.88 8.98
CA PHE A 73 -6.79 4.26 10.00
C PHE A 73 -7.48 4.93 11.19
N ARG A 74 -6.76 5.00 12.30
CA ARG A 74 -7.16 5.77 13.48
C ARG A 74 -6.15 6.89 13.70
N PHE A 75 -6.65 8.10 13.89
CA PHE A 75 -5.84 9.25 14.23
C PHE A 75 -6.14 9.68 15.67
N GLU A 76 -5.09 9.89 16.46
CA GLU A 76 -5.14 10.36 17.84
C GLU A 76 -4.62 11.80 17.89
N PRO A 77 -5.50 12.83 17.82
CA PRO A 77 -5.07 14.22 17.62
C PRO A 77 -4.26 14.79 18.78
N LYS A 78 -4.53 14.36 20.02
CA LYS A 78 -3.80 14.83 21.21
C LYS A 78 -2.32 14.49 21.17
N GLU A 79 -2.01 13.29 20.68
CA GLU A 79 -0.64 12.76 20.62
C GLU A 79 -0.02 12.93 19.22
N MET A 80 -0.81 13.42 18.25
CA MET A 80 -0.49 13.43 16.83
C MET A 80 0.00 12.07 16.32
N VAL A 81 -0.71 10.99 16.68
CA VAL A 81 -0.36 9.62 16.30
C VAL A 81 -1.35 9.06 15.29
N LEU A 82 -0.83 8.57 14.16
CA LEU A 82 -1.58 7.85 13.14
C LEU A 82 -1.32 6.34 13.28
N LYS A 83 -2.40 5.55 13.40
CA LYS A 83 -2.36 4.10 13.58
C LYS A 83 -3.08 3.39 12.43
N TRP A 84 -2.43 2.42 11.81
CA TRP A 84 -3.02 1.61 10.74
C TRP A 84 -2.27 0.30 10.56
N ASN A 85 -2.99 -0.77 10.19
CA ASN A 85 -2.43 -2.10 10.00
C ASN A 85 -1.57 -2.64 11.17
N GLY A 86 -1.91 -2.27 12.41
CA GLY A 86 -1.12 -2.63 13.61
C GLY A 86 0.17 -1.83 13.81
N ASN A 87 0.51 -0.94 12.86
CA ASN A 87 1.62 -0.01 12.95
C ASN A 87 1.14 1.37 13.42
N GLN A 88 2.07 2.18 13.92
CA GLN A 88 1.79 3.56 14.31
C GLN A 88 2.98 4.48 14.01
N LYS A 89 2.69 5.76 13.76
CA LYS A 89 3.71 6.80 13.60
C LYS A 89 3.23 8.13 14.17
N LYS A 90 4.16 8.95 14.64
CA LYS A 90 3.90 10.37 14.89
C LYS A 90 3.82 11.14 13.58
N ILE A 91 2.96 12.13 13.51
CA ILE A 91 2.81 13.00 12.35
C ILE A 91 2.95 14.47 12.76
N PRO A 92 3.41 15.34 11.85
CA PRO A 92 3.44 16.79 12.10
C PRO A 92 2.04 17.38 12.35
N PRO A 93 1.91 18.41 13.22
CA PRO A 93 0.63 19.05 13.58
C PRO A 93 -0.04 19.79 12.42
N ASP A 94 0.74 20.22 11.44
CA ASP A 94 0.30 20.91 10.21
C ASP A 94 -0.24 19.95 9.14
N LEU A 95 -0.10 18.64 9.35
CA LEU A 95 -0.54 17.63 8.39
C LEU A 95 -1.78 16.87 8.87
N ILE A 96 -2.74 16.72 7.97
CA ILE A 96 -4.02 16.06 8.22
C ILE A 96 -3.99 14.67 7.56
N PRO A 97 -4.18 13.58 8.32
CA PRO A 97 -4.37 12.25 7.75
C PRO A 97 -5.62 12.18 6.90
N ASP A 98 -5.51 11.54 5.74
CA ASP A 98 -6.65 11.25 4.88
C ASP A 98 -6.43 9.93 4.12
N LEU A 99 -7.49 9.42 3.50
CA LEU A 99 -7.39 8.39 2.48
C LEU A 99 -7.01 9.04 1.14
N CYS A 100 -6.32 8.29 0.29
CA CYS A 100 -5.92 8.79 -1.02
C CYS A 100 -7.14 8.88 -1.95
N PRO A 101 -7.58 10.07 -2.40
CA PRO A 101 -8.65 10.16 -3.38
C PRO A 101 -8.17 9.65 -4.75
N ALA A 102 -9.13 9.26 -5.59
CA ALA A 102 -8.83 8.82 -6.96
C ALA A 102 -8.18 9.97 -7.76
N GLY A 103 -7.12 9.67 -8.52
CA GLY A 103 -6.37 10.66 -9.29
C GLY A 103 -5.49 11.61 -8.47
N ALA A 104 -5.35 11.39 -7.15
CA ALA A 104 -4.46 12.18 -6.31
C ALA A 104 -3.01 12.11 -6.79
N LYS A 105 -2.31 13.24 -6.68
CA LYS A 105 -0.91 13.39 -7.11
C LYS A 105 -0.05 13.91 -5.98
N ILE A 106 1.23 13.54 -6.04
CA ILE A 106 2.29 14.04 -5.17
C ILE A 106 3.39 14.66 -6.02
N ARG A 107 4.00 15.75 -5.53
CA ARG A 107 5.15 16.37 -6.21
C ARG A 107 6.42 15.65 -5.79
N LYS A 108 7.10 14.98 -6.72
CA LYS A 108 8.31 14.21 -6.45
C LYS A 108 9.31 14.32 -7.59
N ASN A 109 10.57 14.59 -7.25
CA ASN A 109 11.66 14.85 -8.20
C ASN A 109 11.27 15.91 -9.26
N GLY A 110 10.62 16.99 -8.83
CA GLY A 110 10.16 18.08 -9.70
C GLY A 110 8.93 17.76 -10.54
N MET A 111 8.40 16.53 -10.51
CA MET A 111 7.25 16.08 -11.29
C MET A 111 5.99 15.91 -10.45
N SER A 112 4.81 16.09 -11.05
CA SER A 112 3.54 15.72 -10.44
C SER A 112 3.19 14.28 -10.83
N ILE A 113 3.32 13.35 -9.90
CA ILE A 113 3.15 11.91 -10.14
C ILE A 113 1.86 11.44 -9.48
N GLU A 114 1.07 10.63 -10.20
CA GLU A 114 -0.14 10.02 -9.62
C GLU A 114 0.23 8.99 -8.55
N ILE A 115 -0.43 9.06 -7.39
CA ILE A 115 -0.13 8.17 -6.26
C ILE A 115 -0.39 6.71 -6.63
N SER A 116 -1.41 6.44 -7.47
CA SER A 116 -1.72 5.09 -7.94
C SER A 116 -0.56 4.45 -8.72
N GLU A 117 0.20 5.24 -9.48
CA GLU A 117 1.41 4.82 -10.21
C GLU A 117 2.50 4.41 -9.24
N ILE A 118 2.76 5.24 -8.23
CA ILE A 118 3.75 4.99 -7.19
C ILE A 118 3.42 3.70 -6.43
N LEU A 119 2.16 3.53 -6.02
CA LEU A 119 1.72 2.33 -5.31
C LEU A 119 1.81 1.07 -6.20
N ARG A 120 1.67 1.21 -7.53
CA ARG A 120 1.89 0.11 -8.47
C ARG A 120 3.37 -0.26 -8.57
N GLN A 121 4.26 0.73 -8.70
CA GLN A 121 5.71 0.52 -8.75
C GLN A 121 6.27 -0.06 -7.45
N LYS A 122 5.67 0.29 -6.31
CA LYS A 122 5.97 -0.29 -4.99
C LYS A 122 5.27 -1.62 -4.74
N GLU A 123 4.59 -2.17 -5.74
CA GLU A 123 3.89 -3.46 -5.69
C GLU A 123 2.91 -3.58 -4.51
N ILE A 124 2.27 -2.47 -4.14
CA ILE A 124 1.28 -2.45 -3.06
C ILE A 124 0.01 -3.16 -3.57
N PRO A 125 -0.56 -4.12 -2.83
CA PRO A 125 -1.76 -4.82 -3.28
C PRO A 125 -2.95 -3.88 -3.48
N VAL A 126 -3.71 -4.07 -4.56
CA VAL A 126 -4.84 -3.19 -4.92
C VAL A 126 -5.85 -2.98 -3.77
N PRO A 127 -6.28 -4.02 -3.03
CA PRO A 127 -7.20 -3.84 -1.89
C PRO A 127 -6.65 -2.92 -0.80
N VAL A 128 -5.33 -2.93 -0.61
CA VAL A 128 -4.62 -2.16 0.43
C VAL A 128 -4.50 -0.69 0.03
N ARG A 129 -4.31 -0.39 -1.26
CA ARG A 129 -4.11 0.99 -1.76
C ARG A 129 -5.22 1.95 -1.34
N LYS A 130 -6.47 1.46 -1.25
CA LYS A 130 -7.64 2.28 -0.88
C LYS A 130 -7.64 2.70 0.59
N MET A 131 -7.03 1.90 1.45
CA MET A 131 -6.99 2.11 2.90
C MET A 131 -5.66 2.70 3.36
N LEU A 132 -4.69 2.81 2.46
CA LEU A 132 -3.35 3.30 2.76
C LEU A 132 -3.41 4.79 3.11
N PRO A 133 -2.98 5.18 4.33
CA PRO A 133 -3.08 6.57 4.76
C PRO A 133 -2.11 7.48 4.01
N ILE A 134 -2.57 8.70 3.72
CA ILE A 134 -1.74 9.81 3.26
C ILE A 134 -1.79 10.94 4.29
N LEU A 135 -0.81 11.84 4.23
CA LEU A 135 -0.84 13.10 4.96
C LEU A 135 -0.96 14.25 3.97
N ARG A 136 -1.90 15.16 4.24
CA ARG A 136 -2.12 16.36 3.44
C ARG A 136 -1.79 17.61 4.23
N GLY A 137 -1.04 18.52 3.62
CA GLY A 137 -1.03 19.93 4.02
C GLY A 137 -2.24 20.65 3.40
N GLU A 138 -2.20 21.98 3.36
CA GLU A 138 -3.34 22.83 3.03
C GLU A 138 -4.13 22.43 1.78
N ARG A 139 -3.45 21.98 0.71
CA ARG A 139 -4.11 21.64 -0.58
C ARG A 139 -3.48 20.48 -1.37
N LYS A 140 -2.44 19.82 -0.83
CA LYS A 140 -1.68 18.81 -1.56
C LYS A 140 -1.33 17.64 -0.66
N VAL A 141 -1.06 16.49 -1.30
CA VAL A 141 -0.53 15.33 -0.59
C VAL A 141 0.95 15.54 -0.35
N ASP A 142 1.36 15.54 0.91
CA ASP A 142 2.75 15.75 1.30
C ASP A 142 3.44 14.44 1.67
N VAL A 143 2.71 13.44 2.16
CA VAL A 143 3.29 12.13 2.53
C VAL A 143 2.38 10.97 2.14
N ILE A 144 2.97 9.92 1.57
CA ILE A 144 2.36 8.59 1.43
C ILE A 144 2.95 7.69 2.53
N CYS A 145 2.12 7.22 3.47
CA CYS A 145 2.56 6.51 4.68
C CYS A 145 2.82 5.01 4.43
N LEU A 146 3.73 4.66 3.53
CA LEU A 146 4.08 3.27 3.21
C LEU A 146 4.63 2.49 4.42
N SER A 147 5.27 3.17 5.36
CA SER A 147 5.79 2.54 6.59
C SER A 147 4.69 1.95 7.48
N LEU A 148 3.44 2.42 7.35
CA LEU A 148 2.30 1.82 8.04
C LEU A 148 1.85 0.52 7.37
N TRP A 149 2.15 0.31 6.09
CA TRP A 149 1.93 -0.96 5.40
C TRP A 149 3.02 -1.98 5.76
N ASP A 150 4.27 -1.61 5.50
CA ASP A 150 5.45 -2.40 5.82
C ASP A 150 6.53 -1.46 6.36
N PRO A 151 6.96 -1.59 7.63
CA PRO A 151 7.98 -0.74 8.24
C PRO A 151 9.33 -0.72 7.50
N LYS A 152 9.61 -1.73 6.66
CA LYS A 152 10.82 -1.77 5.82
C LYS A 152 10.72 -0.86 4.60
N ILE A 153 9.51 -0.42 4.24
CA ILE A 153 9.27 0.50 3.13
C ILE A 153 9.17 1.91 3.72
N GLY A 154 10.13 2.76 3.37
CA GLY A 154 10.10 4.16 3.77
C GLY A 154 8.93 4.92 3.16
N ASP A 155 8.43 5.92 3.89
CA ASP A 155 7.40 6.82 3.39
C ASP A 155 7.90 7.65 2.20
N ILE A 156 6.96 8.08 1.36
CA ILE A 156 7.27 8.97 0.24
C ILE A 156 6.82 10.37 0.62
N VAL A 157 7.79 11.26 0.78
CA VAL A 157 7.58 12.66 1.11
C VAL A 157 7.69 13.51 -0.15
N ALA A 158 6.77 14.44 -0.33
CA ALA A 158 6.77 15.41 -1.41
C ALA A 158 8.02 16.28 -1.37
N ASP A 159 8.43 16.78 -2.52
CA ASP A 159 9.49 17.78 -2.57
C ASP A 159 9.01 19.06 -1.87
N ARG A 160 9.84 19.60 -0.96
CA ARG A 160 9.60 20.93 -0.43
C ARG A 160 9.89 21.94 -1.54
N GLU A 161 8.94 22.83 -1.79
CA GLU A 161 9.25 24.02 -2.59
C GLU A 161 10.27 24.82 -1.79
N VAL A 162 11.49 24.91 -2.29
CA VAL A 162 12.40 25.97 -1.87
C VAL A 162 11.81 27.23 -2.49
N GLU A 163 11.11 28.03 -1.69
CA GLU A 163 10.89 29.42 -2.07
C GLU A 163 12.28 30.04 -2.22
N ILE A 164 12.70 30.25 -3.47
CA ILE A 164 13.82 31.12 -3.77
C ILE A 164 13.32 32.50 -3.39
N LEU A 165 13.65 32.95 -2.17
CA LEU A 165 13.51 34.35 -1.81
C LEU A 165 14.24 35.16 -2.88
N PRO A 166 13.61 36.15 -3.54
CA PRO A 166 14.33 37.01 -4.45
C PRO A 166 15.48 37.63 -3.65
N ASP A 167 16.70 37.52 -4.19
CA ASP A 167 17.88 38.15 -3.59
C ASP A 167 17.52 39.59 -3.23
N PHE A 168 17.67 39.93 -1.95
CA PHE A 168 17.60 41.32 -1.53
C PHE A 168 18.70 42.06 -2.29
N GLN A 169 18.33 42.79 -3.34
CA GLN A 169 19.20 43.81 -3.90
C GLN A 169 19.40 44.83 -2.78
N GLU A 170 20.58 44.80 -2.16
CA GLU A 170 21.01 45.89 -1.30
C GLU A 170 20.96 47.18 -2.12
N PRO A 171 20.32 48.25 -1.63
CA PRO A 171 20.35 49.53 -2.30
C PRO A 171 21.80 50.01 -2.34
N GLY A 172 22.37 50.08 -3.54
CA GLY A 172 23.70 50.63 -3.76
C GLY A 172 23.78 52.05 -3.18
N VAL A 173 24.81 52.25 -2.36
CA VAL A 173 25.25 53.55 -1.84
C VAL A 173 26.04 54.30 -2.92
#